data_AF-A0A1C5GN02-F1
#
_entry.id   AF-A0A1C5GN02-F1
#
_cell.length_a   1.000
_cell.length_b   1.000
_cell.length_c   1.000
_cell.angle_alpha   90.00
_cell.angle_beta   90.00
_cell.angle_gamma   90.00
#
_symmetry.space_group_name_H-M   'P 1'
#
loop_
_entity.id
_entity.type
_entity.pdbx_description
1 polymer ?
#
loop_
_entity_poly.entity_id
_entity_poly.type
_entity_poly.pdbx_seq_one_letter_code
_entity_poly.pdbx_strand_id
1 'polypeptide(L)'
;MADVSVEIPSPLSKCIIFCETECVLGCCGIDAVSTDSALIEAWCRRVGSVAVVEARLQLAELIEMVEDRSHCLASTFLNFRTPDDAARRQLLDFLAALDAGLAAGDAS
;
A
#
# COMPACT_ATOMS: atom_id res chain seq x y z
N MET A 1 1.62 -3.43 -23.69
CA MET A 1 2.21 -3.68 -22.36
C MET A 1 1.48 -4.85 -21.75
N ALA A 2 2.20 -5.83 -21.20
CA ALA A 2 1.56 -6.94 -20.50
C ALA A 2 1.15 -6.49 -19.09
N ASP A 3 -0.01 -6.95 -18.63
CA ASP A 3 -0.43 -6.76 -17.24
C ASP A 3 0.34 -7.73 -16.34
N VAL A 4 0.89 -7.19 -15.25
CA VAL A 4 1.50 -7.97 -14.17
C VAL A 4 0.57 -7.87 -12.97
N SER A 5 0.09 -9.02 -12.52
CA SER A 5 -0.75 -9.11 -11.31
C SER A 5 0.16 -9.13 -10.08
N VAL A 6 -0.07 -8.19 -9.17
CA VAL A 6 0.71 -8.07 -7.93
C VAL A 6 -0.15 -8.47 -6.74
N GLU A 7 0.37 -9.42 -5.98
CA GLU A 7 -0.17 -9.78 -4.66
C GLU A 7 0.50 -8.95 -3.58
N ILE A 8 -0.27 -8.51 -2.58
CA ILE A 8 0.24 -7.72 -1.45
C ILE A 8 0.55 -8.67 -0.29
N PRO A 9 1.83 -8.92 0.04
CA PRO A 9 2.20 -9.85 1.10
C PRO A 9 1.82 -9.31 2.49
N SER A 10 1.72 -10.20 3.47
CA SER A 10 1.69 -9.82 4.89
C SER A 10 3.11 -9.58 5.38
N PRO A 11 3.37 -8.59 6.26
CA PRO A 11 2.39 -7.82 7.02
C PRO A 11 1.76 -6.62 6.32
N LEU A 12 2.23 -6.19 5.13
CA LEU A 12 1.71 -5.01 4.43
C LEU A 12 0.19 -5.08 4.15
N SER A 13 -0.32 -6.22 3.66
CA SER A 13 -1.76 -6.41 3.43
C SER A 13 -2.57 -6.28 4.71
N LYS A 14 -2.04 -6.71 5.85
CA LYS A 14 -2.71 -6.54 7.16
C LYS A 14 -2.73 -5.09 7.62
N CYS A 15 -1.72 -4.30 7.29
CA CYS A 15 -1.73 -2.85 7.51
C CYS A 15 -2.85 -2.19 6.70
N ILE A 16 -2.95 -2.54 5.42
CA ILE A 16 -3.95 -1.96 4.52
C ILE A 16 -5.37 -2.34 4.96
N ILE A 17 -5.61 -3.60 5.33
CA ILE A 17 -6.90 -4.04 5.90
C ILE A 17 -7.21 -3.32 7.22
N PHE A 18 -6.21 -3.10 8.07
CA PHE A 18 -6.44 -2.37 9.33
C PHE A 18 -6.82 -0.90 9.09
N CYS A 19 -6.28 -0.31 8.02
CA CYS A 19 -6.54 1.07 7.65
C CYS A 19 -7.76 1.24 6.71
N GLU A 20 -8.45 0.15 6.38
CA GLU A 20 -9.64 0.15 5.54
C GLU A 20 -10.80 0.87 6.26
N THR A 21 -11.31 1.95 5.62
CA THR A 21 -12.48 2.70 6.08
C THR A 21 -13.77 2.28 5.39
N GLU A 22 -13.67 1.72 4.19
CA GLU A 22 -14.80 1.16 3.43
C GLU A 22 -14.50 -0.28 3.00
N CYS A 23 -14.65 -0.65 1.72
CA CYS A 23 -14.32 -1.98 1.23
C CYS A 23 -13.34 -1.87 0.05
N VAL A 24 -12.06 -2.18 0.31
CA VAL A 24 -10.98 -2.17 -0.69
C VAL A 24 -11.24 -3.27 -1.73
N LEU A 25 -11.58 -4.47 -1.27
CA LEU A 25 -11.79 -5.66 -2.12
C LEU A 25 -13.06 -5.62 -2.97
N GLY A 26 -13.98 -4.70 -2.69
CA GLY A 26 -15.32 -4.67 -3.29
C GLY A 26 -15.53 -3.59 -4.35
N CYS A 27 -15.33 -2.33 -3.98
CA CYS A 27 -15.71 -1.21 -4.85
C CYS A 27 -14.81 0.02 -4.78
N CYS A 28 -14.14 0.26 -3.64
CA CYS A 28 -13.45 1.53 -3.41
C CYS A 28 -11.93 1.45 -3.65
N GLY A 29 -11.34 0.25 -3.73
CA GLY A 29 -9.91 0.08 -4.01
C GLY A 29 -9.02 0.90 -3.07
N ILE A 30 -8.01 1.60 -3.59
CA ILE A 30 -7.12 2.43 -2.76
C ILE A 30 -7.84 3.59 -2.06
N ASP A 31 -8.97 4.08 -2.59
CA ASP A 31 -9.78 5.12 -1.95
C ASP A 31 -10.49 4.62 -0.67
N ALA A 32 -10.59 3.30 -0.48
CA ALA A 32 -11.14 2.70 0.73
C ALA A 32 -10.15 2.66 1.90
N VAL A 33 -8.90 3.10 1.71
CA VAL A 33 -7.84 3.01 2.72
C VAL A 33 -7.52 4.40 3.25
N SER A 34 -7.66 4.59 4.56
CA SER A 34 -7.19 5.82 5.20
C SER A 34 -5.68 5.78 5.40
N THR A 35 -4.99 6.82 4.93
CA THR A 35 -3.57 7.05 5.19
C THR A 35 -3.36 7.99 6.39
N ASP A 36 -4.37 8.12 7.26
CA ASP A 36 -4.27 8.88 8.51
C ASP A 36 -3.15 8.32 9.40
N SER A 37 -2.26 9.22 9.83
CA SER A 37 -1.06 8.84 10.57
C SER A 37 -1.41 8.19 11.91
N ALA A 38 -2.45 8.65 12.61
CA ALA A 38 -2.81 8.10 13.91
C ALA A 38 -3.33 6.66 13.79
N LEU A 39 -4.02 6.34 12.69
CA LEU A 39 -4.47 4.98 12.40
C LEU A 39 -3.28 4.05 12.08
N ILE A 40 -2.34 4.51 11.25
CA ILE A 40 -1.12 3.75 10.92
C ILE A 40 -0.26 3.55 12.18
N GLU A 41 -0.08 4.57 13.01
CA GLU A 41 0.61 4.49 14.30
C GLU A 41 -0.06 3.51 15.27
N ALA A 42 -1.39 3.44 15.27
CA ALA A 42 -2.13 2.45 16.07
C ALA A 42 -1.85 1.02 15.59
N TRP A 43 -1.73 0.81 14.27
CA TRP A 43 -1.31 -0.46 13.71
C TRP A 43 0.13 -0.80 14.12
N CYS A 44 1.07 0.12 13.96
CA CYS A 44 2.48 -0.07 14.30
C CYS A 44 2.65 -0.52 15.76
N ARG A 45 1.97 0.15 16.70
CA ARG A 45 1.98 -0.21 18.13
C ARG A 45 1.40 -1.60 18.40
N ARG A 46 0.45 -2.08 17.58
CA ARG A 46 -0.18 -3.38 17.75
C ARG A 46 0.68 -4.54 17.27
N VAL A 47 1.43 -4.35 16.18
CA VAL A 47 2.20 -5.43 15.54
C VAL A 47 3.67 -5.46 15.94
N GLY A 48 4.19 -4.35 16.48
CA GLY A 48 5.59 -4.22 16.90
C GLY A 48 6.55 -3.97 15.75
N SER A 49 7.75 -3.48 16.08
CA SER A 49 8.74 -2.96 15.13
C SER A 49 9.15 -3.95 14.04
N VAL A 50 9.29 -5.25 14.36
CA VAL A 50 9.68 -6.27 13.36
C VAL A 50 8.68 -6.32 12.19
N ALA A 51 7.39 -6.32 12.48
CA ALA A 51 6.35 -6.35 11.46
C ALA A 51 6.24 -5.01 10.71
N VAL A 52 6.53 -3.89 11.38
CA VAL A 52 6.57 -2.56 10.73
C VAL A 52 7.73 -2.50 9.73
N VAL A 53 8.93 -2.92 10.12
CA VAL A 53 10.10 -2.97 9.23
C VAL A 53 9.83 -3.87 8.03
N GLU A 54 9.25 -5.05 8.24
CA GLU A 54 8.90 -5.96 7.14
C GLU A 54 7.83 -5.36 6.20
N ALA A 55 6.81 -4.70 6.74
CA ALA A 55 5.80 -4.01 5.92
C ALA A 55 6.41 -2.89 5.07
N ARG A 56 7.38 -2.15 5.62
CA ARG A 56 8.09 -1.10 4.89
C ARG A 56 8.96 -1.63 3.77
N LEU A 57 9.64 -2.77 3.97
CA LEU A 57 10.40 -3.43 2.91
C LEU A 57 9.47 -3.88 1.77
N GLN A 58 8.36 -4.54 2.10
CA GLN A 58 7.36 -4.96 1.12
C GLN A 58 6.76 -3.77 0.35
N LEU A 59 6.59 -2.63 1.03
CA LEU A 59 6.08 -1.40 0.44
C LEU A 59 7.10 -0.78 -0.52
N ALA A 60 8.38 -0.77 -0.17
CA ALA A 60 9.45 -0.30 -1.04
C ALA A 60 9.53 -1.13 -2.33
N GLU A 61 9.48 -2.47 -2.23
CA GLU A 61 9.44 -3.35 -3.40
C GLU A 61 8.23 -3.06 -4.30
N LEU A 62 7.06 -2.80 -3.70
CA LEU A 62 5.87 -2.42 -4.44
C LEU A 62 6.03 -1.08 -5.15
N ILE A 63 6.61 -0.08 -4.49
CA ILE A 63 6.90 1.23 -5.11
C ILE A 63 7.82 1.04 -6.31
N GLU A 64 8.92 0.29 -6.18
CA GLU A 64 9.84 0.03 -7.29
C GLU A 64 9.15 -0.63 -8.48
N MET A 65 8.28 -1.63 -8.25
CA MET A 65 7.48 -2.24 -9.31
C MET A 65 6.52 -1.24 -9.97
N VAL A 66 5.91 -0.34 -9.18
CA VAL A 66 4.99 0.68 -9.69
C VAL A 66 5.75 1.79 -10.42
N GLU A 67 7.01 2.05 -10.10
CA GLU A 67 7.85 2.99 -10.84
C GLU A 67 8.33 2.40 -12.18
N ASP A 68 8.51 1.07 -12.26
CA ASP A 68 8.86 0.40 -13.50
C ASP A 68 7.75 0.51 -14.56
N ARG A 69 8.00 1.33 -15.58
CA ARG A 69 7.04 1.62 -16.66
C ARG A 69 6.98 0.53 -17.71
N SER A 70 7.74 -0.54 -17.56
CA SER A 70 7.78 -1.65 -18.52
C SER A 70 6.46 -2.44 -18.54
N HIS A 71 5.71 -2.38 -17.43
CA HIS A 71 4.48 -3.16 -17.23
C HIS A 71 3.31 -2.31 -16.73
N CYS A 72 2.09 -2.75 -17.06
CA CYS A 72 0.89 -2.30 -16.36
C CYS A 72 0.73 -3.18 -15.13
N LEU A 73 0.77 -2.60 -13.93
CA LEU A 73 0.44 -3.32 -12.71
C LEU A 73 -1.06 -3.37 -12.51
N ALA A 74 -1.56 -4.53 -12.09
CA ALA A 74 -2.91 -4.73 -11.60
C ALA A 74 -2.85 -5.44 -10.23
N SER A 75 -3.73 -5.07 -9.31
CA SER A 75 -3.89 -5.78 -8.05
C SER A 75 -5.37 -5.95 -7.75
N THR A 76 -5.79 -7.21 -7.61
CA THR A 76 -7.14 -7.56 -7.14
C THR A 76 -7.34 -7.15 -5.69
N PHE A 77 -6.27 -7.22 -4.87
CA PHE A 77 -6.31 -6.82 -3.47
C PHE A 77 -6.63 -5.33 -3.31
N LEU A 78 -5.95 -4.46 -4.07
CA LEU A 78 -6.19 -3.01 -4.05
C LEU A 78 -7.31 -2.56 -4.99
N ASN A 79 -7.95 -3.49 -5.71
CA ASN A 79 -8.86 -3.21 -6.82
C ASN A 79 -8.33 -2.08 -7.74
N PHE A 80 -7.04 -2.16 -8.11
CA PHE A 80 -6.33 -1.09 -8.82
C PHE A 80 -5.62 -1.59 -10.08
N ARG A 81 -5.47 -0.72 -11.07
CA ARG A 81 -4.67 -0.96 -12.29
C ARG A 81 -3.96 0.32 -12.74
N THR A 82 -2.79 0.22 -13.35
CA THR A 82 -1.98 1.35 -13.86
C THR A 82 -1.96 1.41 -15.41
N PRO A 83 -3.11 1.63 -16.08
CA PRO A 83 -3.15 1.68 -17.55
C PRO A 83 -2.43 2.91 -18.14
N ASP A 84 -2.20 3.95 -17.34
CA ASP A 84 -1.59 5.22 -17.75
C ASP A 84 -0.79 5.86 -16.59
N ASP A 85 -0.08 6.94 -16.90
CA ASP A 85 0.75 7.67 -15.92
C ASP A 85 -0.07 8.31 -14.80
N ALA A 86 -1.33 8.69 -15.01
CA ALA A 86 -2.16 9.29 -13.98
C ALA A 86 -2.57 8.25 -12.94
N ALA A 87 -3.05 7.08 -13.38
CA ALA A 87 -3.33 5.96 -12.49
C ALA A 87 -2.07 5.49 -11.74
N ARG A 88 -0.92 5.42 -12.42
CA ARG A 88 0.37 5.12 -11.78
C ARG A 88 0.71 6.14 -10.69
N ARG A 89 0.52 7.43 -10.99
CA ARG A 89 0.79 8.50 -10.03
C ARG A 89 -0.11 8.40 -8.80
N GLN A 90 -1.40 8.13 -8.98
CA GLN A 90 -2.34 7.93 -7.87
C GLN A 90 -1.90 6.79 -6.96
N LEU A 91 -1.48 5.65 -7.53
CA LEU A 91 -0.97 4.53 -6.74
C LEU A 91 0.31 4.92 -5.99
N LEU A 92 1.26 5.59 -6.65
CA LEU A 92 2.50 6.04 -5.99
C LEU A 92 2.24 7.03 -4.84
N ASP A 93 1.32 7.98 -5.02
CA ASP A 93 0.97 8.94 -3.98
C ASP A 93 0.33 8.23 -2.77
N PHE A 94 -0.53 7.23 -3.00
CA PHE A 94 -1.07 6.36 -1.94
C PHE A 94 0.03 5.60 -1.20
N LEU A 95 0.92 4.92 -1.92
CA LEU A 95 2.00 4.12 -1.33
C LEU A 95 2.99 4.99 -0.55
N ALA A 96 3.30 6.19 -1.05
CA ALA A 96 4.17 7.14 -0.38
C ALA A 96 3.56 7.66 0.93
N ALA A 97 2.25 7.94 0.96
CA ALA A 97 1.56 8.33 2.18
C ALA A 97 1.57 7.21 3.23
N LEU A 98 1.39 5.94 2.80
CA LEU A 98 1.48 4.78 3.68
C LEU A 98 2.91 4.60 4.24
N ASP A 99 3.95 4.76 3.42
CA ASP A 99 5.34 4.65 3.89
C ASP A 99 5.68 5.73 4.92
N ALA A 100 5.23 6.97 4.68
CA ALA A 100 5.43 8.06 5.64
C ALA A 100 4.79 7.76 7.01
N GLY A 101 3.58 7.19 7.02
CA GLY A 101 2.92 6.79 8.27
C GLY A 101 3.66 5.64 8.97
N LEU A 102 4.11 4.63 8.22
CA LEU A 102 4.87 3.51 8.77
C LEU A 102 6.23 3.96 9.33
N ALA A 103 6.91 4.88 8.64
CA ALA A 103 8.18 5.45 9.08
C ALA A 103 8.03 6.26 10.38
N ALA A 104 6.94 7.02 10.53
CA ALA A 104 6.65 7.74 11.76
C ALA A 104 6.35 6.79 12.94
N GLY A 105 5.62 5.71 12.67
CA GLY A 105 5.28 4.70 13.68
C GLY A 105 6.45 3.81 14.12
N ASP A 106 7.49 3.67 13.30
CA ASP A 106 8.74 2.95 13.66
C ASP A 106 9.64 3.76 14.60
N ALA A 107 9.59 5.09 14.52
CA ALA A 107 10.38 6.00 15.34
C ALA A 107 9.80 6.26 16.75
N SER A 108 8.61 5.71 17.05
CA SER A 108 7.83 5.95 18.28
C SER A 108 7.94 4.80 19.28
#